data_AF-A0A1A2PEU9-F1
#
_entry.id   AF-A0A1A2PEU9-F1
#
_cell.length_a   1.000
_cell.length_b   1.000
_cell.length_c   1.000
_cell.angle_alpha   90.00
_cell.angle_beta   90.00
_cell.angle_gamma   90.00
#
_symmetry.space_group_name_H-M   'P 1'
#
loop_
_entity.id
_entity.type
_entity.pdbx_description
1 polymer ?
#
loop_
_entity_poly.entity_id
_entity_poly.type
_entity_poly.pdbx_seq_one_letter_code
_entity_poly.pdbx_strand_id
1 'polypeptide(L)'
;MTAHRAVIEAGPATIRRICCGTETVVDGAPSEVVGAALGAIDDPVALVGERPVAVTSLWTAALRSAICTDGKGGVVLHPSWWSSSRIGILSAAAATVFDGALVRPRSWLLRRAAHTDAQPTLVEITGGMVVIDGDHVVAVPRRPPRPVADEVLGALATMPGAVVLIDAPSAVPGASALAAAIADGARGFGRTALHVDDERLARLARSAVTDLGEPTGPPGRGDRAPSRGRTLGGLGAAAMVLAAAAPALAGRHDASAPPPVDVPPTTFLVEGRVAVTVPAGWPTQRITAGPGSARVQITSPSDPEVALHVTQSPVTGETLSGTSERLRRAIDAEPAGSFVDFDPTGTSAGRPAVTYREVRAGHEVRWTVLVDGPVRISLGCQSRPGKEEAVRAVCEQAVRSAHAIG
;
A
#
# COMPACT_ATOMS: atom_id res chain seq x y z
N MET A 1 -1.06 -37.27 1.11
CA MET A 1 -0.39 -36.02 0.71
C MET A 1 0.68 -35.71 1.74
N THR A 2 1.85 -35.18 1.34
CA THR A 2 2.87 -34.75 2.30
C THR A 2 2.38 -33.50 3.05
N ALA A 3 2.57 -33.49 4.37
CA ALA A 3 2.18 -32.36 5.19
C ALA A 3 2.96 -31.10 4.76
N HIS A 4 2.24 -30.02 4.45
CA HIS A 4 2.81 -28.77 3.94
C HIS A 4 2.20 -27.56 4.66
N ARG A 5 2.85 -26.39 4.56
CA ARG A 5 2.25 -25.14 5.06
C ARG A 5 1.14 -24.71 4.10
N ALA A 6 -0.06 -24.48 4.62
CA ALA A 6 -1.16 -23.99 3.80
C ALA A 6 -0.86 -22.56 3.33
N VAL A 7 -1.23 -22.20 2.09
CA VAL A 7 -1.17 -20.80 1.61
C VAL A 7 -2.59 -20.32 1.41
N ILE A 8 -2.93 -19.23 2.10
CA ILE A 8 -4.26 -18.63 2.10
C ILE A 8 -4.15 -17.22 1.55
N GLU A 9 -4.92 -16.93 0.52
CA GLU A 9 -5.19 -15.58 0.05
C GLU A 9 -6.27 -14.96 0.95
N ALA A 10 -6.01 -13.79 1.53
CA ALA A 10 -6.95 -13.03 2.34
C ALA A 10 -7.15 -11.62 1.75
N GLY A 11 -8.09 -11.51 0.80
CA GLY A 11 -8.40 -10.31 0.05
C GLY A 11 -7.73 -10.25 -1.33
N PRO A 12 -8.09 -9.26 -2.17
CA PRO A 12 -8.97 -8.14 -1.83
C PRO A 12 -10.47 -8.47 -1.87
N ALA A 13 -10.88 -9.56 -2.54
CA ALA A 13 -12.31 -9.87 -2.75
C ALA A 13 -12.76 -11.22 -2.14
N THR A 14 -11.83 -12.08 -1.73
CA THR A 14 -12.15 -13.42 -1.21
C THR A 14 -11.12 -13.83 -0.16
N ILE A 15 -11.45 -14.84 0.66
CA ILE A 15 -10.51 -15.52 1.55
C ILE A 15 -10.54 -16.99 1.16
N ARG A 16 -9.43 -17.52 0.63
CA ARG A 16 -9.39 -18.91 0.13
C ARG A 16 -8.00 -19.52 0.19
N ARG A 17 -7.97 -20.85 0.22
CA ARG A 17 -6.75 -21.65 0.09
C ARG A 17 -6.30 -21.71 -1.38
N ILE A 18 -5.00 -21.53 -1.63
CA ILE A 18 -4.43 -21.53 -2.99
C ILE A 18 -3.29 -22.55 -3.20
N CYS A 19 -2.85 -23.27 -2.16
CA CYS A 19 -1.75 -24.24 -2.25
C CYS A 19 -2.17 -25.66 -2.67
N CYS A 20 -3.38 -26.12 -2.34
CA CYS A 20 -3.87 -27.46 -2.67
C CYS A 20 -5.39 -27.48 -2.87
N GLY A 21 -5.84 -28.37 -3.76
CA GLY A 21 -7.15 -28.39 -4.44
C GLY A 21 -8.33 -27.79 -3.68
N THR A 22 -9.11 -26.98 -4.38
CA THR A 22 -10.44 -26.52 -3.96
C THR A 22 -11.46 -27.57 -4.38
N GLU A 23 -11.75 -28.56 -3.52
CA GLU A 23 -13.07 -29.17 -3.64
C GLU A 23 -14.08 -28.05 -3.31
N THR A 24 -14.90 -27.74 -4.30
CA THR A 24 -15.94 -26.72 -4.31
C THR A 24 -16.77 -26.81 -3.04
N VAL A 25 -16.54 -25.87 -2.12
CA VAL A 25 -17.42 -25.71 -0.95
C VAL A 25 -18.74 -25.15 -1.46
N VAL A 26 -19.80 -25.93 -1.24
CA VAL A 26 -21.19 -25.61 -1.56
C VAL A 26 -21.63 -24.32 -0.85
N ASP A 27 -22.39 -23.52 -1.59
CA ASP A 27 -22.82 -22.14 -1.30
C ASP A 27 -23.56 -21.93 0.04
N GLY A 28 -23.34 -20.74 0.60
CA GLY A 28 -24.20 -20.12 1.62
C GLY A 28 -23.43 -19.37 2.71
N ALA A 29 -22.99 -20.10 3.73
CA ALA A 29 -22.44 -19.50 4.96
C ALA A 29 -20.99 -18.99 4.89
N PRO A 30 -20.03 -19.65 4.18
CA PRO A 30 -18.66 -19.15 4.10
C PRO A 30 -18.56 -17.81 3.37
N SER A 31 -19.43 -17.59 2.37
CA SER A 31 -19.44 -16.37 1.55
C SER A 31 -19.87 -15.13 2.36
N GLU A 32 -20.91 -15.24 3.19
CA GLU A 32 -21.37 -14.13 4.04
C GLU A 32 -20.31 -13.74 5.09
N VAL A 33 -19.69 -14.73 5.76
CA VAL A 33 -18.64 -14.48 6.75
C VAL A 33 -17.41 -13.84 6.11
N VAL A 34 -16.98 -14.31 4.94
CA VAL A 34 -15.86 -13.73 4.19
C VAL A 34 -16.18 -12.30 3.74
N GLY A 35 -17.37 -12.07 3.20
CA GLY A 35 -17.83 -10.74 2.80
C GLY A 35 -17.88 -9.76 3.97
N ALA A 36 -18.44 -10.18 5.11
CA ALA A 36 -18.49 -9.37 6.33
C ALA A 36 -17.09 -9.09 6.91
N ALA A 37 -16.20 -10.09 6.93
CA ALA A 37 -14.83 -9.92 7.41
C ALA A 37 -14.04 -8.91 6.56
N LEU A 38 -14.12 -9.02 5.23
CA LEU A 38 -13.45 -8.10 4.30
C LEU A 38 -14.07 -6.70 4.33
N GLY A 39 -15.41 -6.61 4.36
CA GLY A 39 -16.13 -5.34 4.33
C GLY A 39 -16.03 -4.52 5.60
N ALA A 40 -15.87 -5.17 6.76
CA ALA A 40 -15.83 -4.52 8.07
C ALA A 40 -14.43 -4.57 8.72
N ILE A 41 -13.36 -4.84 7.97
CA ILE A 41 -12.01 -4.96 8.54
C ILE A 41 -11.55 -3.70 9.31
N ASP A 42 -12.07 -2.52 8.97
CA ASP A 42 -11.75 -1.26 9.65
C ASP A 42 -12.68 -0.94 10.83
N ASP A 43 -13.72 -1.76 11.05
CA ASP A 43 -14.71 -1.58 12.10
C ASP A 43 -14.44 -2.54 13.27
N PRO A 44 -14.88 -2.20 14.50
CA PRO A 44 -14.77 -3.13 15.62
C PRO A 44 -15.79 -4.28 15.53
N VAL A 45 -16.93 -4.04 14.88
CA VAL A 45 -18.09 -4.93 14.81
C VAL A 45 -18.68 -4.88 13.40
N ALA A 46 -19.07 -6.04 12.88
CA ALA A 46 -19.86 -6.17 11.66
C ALA A 46 -21.22 -6.80 11.94
N LEU A 47 -22.17 -6.66 11.01
CA LEU A 47 -23.45 -7.37 11.07
C LEU A 47 -23.37 -8.63 10.19
N VAL A 48 -23.71 -9.79 10.76
CA VAL A 48 -23.86 -11.06 10.04
C VAL A 48 -25.21 -11.65 10.41
N GLY A 49 -26.10 -11.83 9.42
CA GLY A 49 -27.51 -12.14 9.66
C GLY A 49 -28.15 -11.22 10.71
N GLU A 50 -27.97 -9.90 10.54
CA GLU A 50 -28.45 -8.83 11.44
C GLU A 50 -27.92 -8.85 12.88
N ARG A 51 -26.99 -9.74 13.20
CA ARG A 51 -26.39 -9.82 14.54
C ARG A 51 -25.02 -9.14 14.57
N PRO A 52 -24.73 -8.32 15.60
CA PRO A 52 -23.41 -7.74 15.78
C PRO A 52 -22.40 -8.84 16.14
N VAL A 53 -21.32 -8.93 15.36
CA VAL A 53 -20.22 -9.87 15.57
C VAL A 53 -18.91 -9.11 15.57
N ALA A 54 -18.04 -9.41 16.54
CA ALA A 54 -16.70 -8.84 16.60
C ALA A 54 -15.90 -9.21 15.35
N VAL A 55 -15.26 -8.22 14.72
CA VAL A 55 -14.50 -8.41 13.48
C VAL A 55 -13.34 -9.39 13.66
N THR A 56 -12.71 -9.40 14.84
CA THR A 56 -11.67 -10.39 15.20
C THR A 56 -12.19 -11.84 15.15
N SER A 57 -13.43 -12.07 15.58
CA SER A 57 -14.08 -13.39 15.50
C SER A 57 -14.40 -13.77 14.06
N LEU A 58 -14.84 -12.82 13.23
CA LEU A 58 -15.11 -13.06 11.81
C LEU A 58 -13.84 -13.45 11.05
N TRP A 59 -12.74 -12.72 11.25
CA TRP A 59 -11.46 -13.04 10.63
C TRP A 59 -10.95 -14.41 11.04
N THR A 60 -11.10 -14.78 12.31
CA THR A 60 -10.74 -16.11 12.80
C THR A 60 -11.60 -17.20 12.13
N ALA A 61 -12.91 -16.98 12.02
CA ALA A 61 -13.83 -17.92 11.36
C ALA A 61 -13.52 -18.08 9.86
N ALA A 62 -13.29 -16.97 9.15
CA ALA A 62 -12.97 -16.98 7.73
C ALA A 62 -11.65 -17.70 7.43
N LEU A 63 -10.61 -17.49 8.24
CA LEU A 63 -9.34 -18.22 8.11
C LEU A 63 -9.51 -19.71 8.43
N ARG A 64 -10.34 -20.06 9.42
CA ARG A 64 -10.65 -21.47 9.74
C ARG A 64 -11.31 -22.21 8.58
N SER A 65 -12.18 -21.55 7.82
CA SER A 65 -12.79 -22.17 6.64
C SER A 65 -11.80 -22.46 5.50
N ALA A 66 -10.60 -21.85 5.53
CA ALA A 66 -9.56 -22.04 4.51
C ALA A 66 -8.43 -23.02 4.94
N ILE A 67 -8.56 -23.69 6.10
CA ILE A 67 -7.56 -24.63 6.61
C ILE A 67 -7.40 -25.85 5.68
N CYS A 68 -6.19 -26.41 5.65
CA CYS A 68 -5.91 -27.73 5.09
C CYS A 68 -5.92 -28.78 6.22
N THR A 69 -6.63 -29.90 6.05
CA THR A 69 -6.72 -30.99 7.04
C THR A 69 -5.36 -31.57 7.44
N ASP A 70 -4.35 -31.48 6.56
CA ASP A 70 -3.01 -32.05 6.76
C ASP A 70 -1.91 -30.98 6.95
N GLY A 71 -2.28 -29.74 7.31
CA GLY A 71 -1.36 -28.60 7.36
C GLY A 71 -0.45 -28.54 8.61
N LYS A 72 0.83 -28.16 8.43
CA LYS A 72 1.81 -27.92 9.53
C LYS A 72 2.02 -26.43 9.85
N GLY A 73 0.98 -25.62 9.65
CA GLY A 73 1.03 -24.15 9.75
C GLY A 73 0.52 -23.47 8.48
N GLY A 74 0.51 -22.13 8.47
CA GLY A 74 -0.09 -21.35 7.39
C GLY A 74 0.73 -20.12 6.99
N VAL A 75 0.74 -19.82 5.70
CA VAL A 75 1.14 -18.52 5.13
C VAL A 75 -0.14 -17.81 4.72
N VAL A 76 -0.43 -16.66 5.31
CA VAL A 76 -1.59 -15.85 4.99
C VAL A 76 -1.13 -14.62 4.20
N LEU A 77 -1.56 -14.54 2.95
CA LEU A 77 -1.27 -13.45 2.03
C LEU A 77 -2.33 -12.36 2.19
N HIS A 78 -1.89 -11.10 2.26
CA HIS A 78 -2.78 -9.94 2.24
C HIS A 78 -2.45 -9.03 1.06
N PRO A 79 -3.40 -8.23 0.54
CA PRO A 79 -3.11 -7.19 -0.43
C PRO A 79 -1.97 -6.28 0.04
N SER A 80 -1.04 -5.91 -0.85
CA SER A 80 0.19 -5.24 -0.42
C SER A 80 -0.04 -3.81 0.08
N TRP A 81 -1.20 -3.24 -0.24
CA TRP A 81 -1.63 -1.90 0.15
C TRP A 81 -2.36 -1.81 1.50
N TRP A 82 -2.56 -2.94 2.19
CA TRP A 82 -3.22 -2.91 3.50
C TRP A 82 -2.40 -2.15 4.56
N SER A 83 -3.11 -1.37 5.37
CA SER A 83 -2.52 -0.67 6.51
C SER A 83 -2.02 -1.63 7.58
N SER A 84 -1.07 -1.17 8.40
CA SER A 84 -0.57 -1.93 9.55
C SER A 84 -1.67 -2.38 10.51
N SER A 85 -2.74 -1.58 10.67
CA SER A 85 -3.92 -1.92 11.46
C SER A 85 -4.65 -3.15 10.91
N ARG A 86 -4.92 -3.17 9.60
CA ARG A 86 -5.56 -4.32 8.92
C ARG A 86 -4.68 -5.57 9.00
N ILE A 87 -3.37 -5.40 8.80
CA ILE A 87 -2.38 -6.48 8.96
C ILE A 87 -2.36 -6.99 10.41
N GLY A 88 -2.51 -6.11 11.40
CA GLY A 88 -2.60 -6.49 12.83
C GLY A 88 -3.79 -7.38 13.13
N ILE A 89 -4.98 -7.03 12.62
CA ILE A 89 -6.20 -7.85 12.74
C ILE A 89 -5.98 -9.22 12.09
N LEU A 90 -5.47 -9.25 10.87
CA LEU A 90 -5.18 -10.49 10.15
C LEU A 90 -4.16 -11.36 10.89
N SER A 91 -3.09 -10.75 11.43
CA SER A 91 -2.02 -11.44 12.14
C SER A 91 -2.52 -12.07 13.44
N ALA A 92 -3.33 -11.34 14.21
CA ALA A 92 -3.94 -11.87 15.44
C ALA A 92 -4.89 -13.04 15.14
N ALA A 93 -5.71 -12.93 14.09
CA ALA A 93 -6.58 -14.02 13.65
C ALA A 93 -5.75 -15.23 13.16
N ALA A 94 -4.72 -15.02 12.35
CA ALA A 94 -3.85 -16.08 11.85
C ALA A 94 -3.12 -16.82 12.97
N ALA A 95 -2.63 -16.11 13.99
CA ALA A 95 -2.00 -16.71 15.18
C ALA A 95 -2.97 -17.56 16.01
N THR A 96 -4.28 -17.26 15.96
CA THR A 96 -5.31 -18.07 16.63
C THR A 96 -5.64 -19.35 15.85
N VAL A 97 -5.35 -19.38 14.55
CA VAL A 97 -5.75 -20.46 13.64
C VAL A 97 -4.60 -21.40 13.29
N PHE A 98 -3.38 -20.88 13.12
CA PHE A 98 -2.22 -21.65 12.69
C PHE A 98 -1.10 -21.59 13.73
N ASP A 99 -0.52 -22.74 14.02
CA ASP A 99 0.76 -22.79 14.73
C ASP A 99 1.89 -22.29 13.81
N GLY A 100 2.62 -21.26 14.24
CA GLY A 100 3.67 -20.61 13.46
C GLY A 100 3.19 -19.94 12.17
N ALA A 101 2.07 -19.20 12.21
CA ALA A 101 1.53 -18.44 11.08
C ALA A 101 2.53 -17.41 10.53
N LEU A 102 2.67 -17.34 9.20
CA LEU A 102 3.42 -16.29 8.52
C LEU A 102 2.45 -15.38 7.77
N VAL A 103 2.43 -14.09 8.09
CA VAL A 103 1.70 -13.09 7.31
C VAL A 103 2.65 -12.43 6.31
N ARG A 104 2.25 -12.38 5.04
CA ARG A 104 3.07 -11.82 3.95
C ARG A 104 2.22 -10.98 3.00
N PRO A 105 2.78 -9.90 2.42
CA PRO A 105 2.09 -9.18 1.36
C PRO A 105 1.99 -10.03 0.11
N ARG A 106 0.96 -9.80 -0.69
CA ARG A 106 0.73 -10.50 -1.96
C ARG A 106 1.90 -10.31 -2.92
N SER A 107 2.52 -9.13 -2.92
CA SER A 107 3.73 -8.81 -3.68
C SER A 107 4.90 -9.76 -3.42
N TRP A 108 5.01 -10.34 -2.21
CA TRP A 108 6.04 -11.34 -1.88
C TRP A 108 5.93 -12.58 -2.77
N LEU A 109 4.70 -13.00 -3.07
CA LEU A 109 4.45 -14.14 -3.95
C LEU A 109 4.58 -13.73 -5.43
N LEU A 110 4.01 -12.59 -5.79
CA LEU A 110 3.98 -12.10 -7.18
C LEU A 110 5.38 -11.86 -7.75
N ARG A 111 6.31 -11.32 -6.95
CA ARG A 111 7.69 -11.06 -7.38
C ARG A 111 8.43 -12.30 -7.87
N ARG A 112 8.03 -13.50 -7.42
CA ARG A 112 8.60 -14.78 -7.91
C ARG A 112 8.29 -15.04 -9.39
N ALA A 113 7.31 -14.35 -9.98
CA ALA A 113 6.92 -14.51 -11.38
C ALA A 113 7.88 -13.82 -12.37
N ALA A 114 8.68 -12.85 -11.91
CA ALA A 114 9.47 -11.99 -12.80
C ALA A 114 10.77 -12.64 -13.29
N HIS A 115 11.28 -13.67 -12.59
CA HIS A 115 12.53 -14.37 -12.92
C HIS A 115 13.68 -13.43 -13.35
N THR A 116 13.81 -12.28 -12.69
CA THR A 116 14.82 -11.25 -12.98
C THR A 116 15.42 -10.72 -11.69
N ASP A 117 16.69 -10.30 -11.75
CA ASP A 117 17.40 -9.64 -10.66
C ASP A 117 16.97 -8.17 -10.49
N ALA A 118 16.40 -7.56 -11.55
CA ALA A 118 15.87 -6.21 -11.49
C ALA A 118 14.51 -6.19 -10.77
N GLN A 119 14.27 -5.18 -9.94
CA GLN A 119 13.00 -5.02 -9.24
C GLN A 119 11.88 -4.71 -10.25
N PRO A 120 10.85 -5.57 -10.39
CA PRO A 120 9.74 -5.30 -11.29
C PRO A 120 8.80 -4.26 -10.68
N THR A 121 8.13 -3.48 -11.54
CA THR A 121 6.98 -2.67 -11.14
C THR A 121 5.77 -3.58 -10.98
N LEU A 122 5.10 -3.53 -9.84
CA LEU A 122 3.92 -4.35 -9.56
C LEU A 122 2.65 -3.53 -9.72
N VAL A 123 1.64 -4.11 -10.36
CA VAL A 123 0.31 -3.53 -10.56
C VAL A 123 -0.71 -4.48 -9.92
N GLU A 124 -1.29 -4.13 -8.78
CA GLU A 124 -2.37 -4.87 -8.11
C GLU A 124 -3.73 -4.26 -8.43
N ILE A 125 -4.60 -5.02 -9.11
CA ILE A 125 -5.97 -4.58 -9.43
C ILE A 125 -6.92 -5.03 -8.31
N THR A 126 -7.59 -4.06 -7.67
CA THR A 126 -8.59 -4.28 -6.61
C THR A 126 -9.94 -3.64 -6.98
N GLY A 127 -11.01 -3.88 -6.23
CA GLY A 127 -12.37 -3.41 -6.57
C GLY A 127 -12.47 -1.90 -6.84
N GLY A 128 -11.89 -1.07 -5.96
CA GLY A 128 -12.02 0.39 -6.03
C GLY A 128 -10.83 1.15 -6.62
N MET A 129 -9.70 0.49 -6.88
CA MET A 129 -8.46 1.13 -7.31
C MET A 129 -7.49 0.15 -8.01
N VAL A 130 -6.47 0.67 -8.67
CA VAL A 130 -5.27 -0.05 -9.11
C VAL A 130 -4.08 0.51 -8.33
N VAL A 131 -3.31 -0.36 -7.69
CA VAL A 131 -2.09 0.02 -6.97
C VAL A 131 -0.88 -0.32 -7.80
N ILE A 132 0.00 0.65 -7.99
CA ILE A 132 1.26 0.53 -8.72
C ILE A 132 2.39 0.68 -7.68
N ASP A 133 3.14 -0.38 -7.44
CA ASP A 133 4.28 -0.45 -6.53
C ASP A 133 5.59 -0.54 -7.35
N GLY A 134 6.28 0.59 -7.47
CA GLY A 134 7.54 0.75 -8.18
C GLY A 134 8.65 1.33 -7.31
N ASP A 135 9.32 2.37 -7.79
CA ASP A 135 10.22 3.22 -7.01
C ASP A 135 9.46 4.09 -6.00
N HIS A 136 8.21 4.42 -6.33
CA HIS A 136 7.21 5.02 -5.46
C HIS A 136 5.85 4.35 -5.70
N VAL A 137 4.91 4.54 -4.77
CA VAL A 137 3.60 3.89 -4.87
C VAL A 137 2.56 4.88 -5.43
N VAL A 138 1.82 4.46 -6.47
CA VAL A 138 0.70 5.21 -7.08
C VAL A 138 -0.61 4.42 -6.98
N ALA A 139 -1.74 5.10 -6.75
CA ALA A 139 -3.06 4.49 -6.66
C ALA A 139 -3.98 5.22 -7.62
N VAL A 140 -4.51 4.47 -8.58
CA VAL A 140 -5.43 4.97 -9.60
C VAL A 140 -6.84 4.54 -9.23
N PRO A 141 -7.78 5.46 -8.96
CA PRO A 141 -9.17 5.10 -8.65
C PRO A 141 -9.84 4.37 -9.82
N ARG A 142 -10.62 3.32 -9.53
CA ARG A 142 -11.38 2.57 -10.53
C ARG A 142 -12.83 3.02 -10.58
N ARG A 143 -13.08 4.19 -11.16
CA ARG A 143 -14.42 4.79 -11.22
C ARG A 143 -14.75 5.33 -12.61
N PRO A 144 -15.92 5.01 -13.19
CA PRO A 144 -16.38 5.65 -14.41
C PRO A 144 -16.53 7.18 -14.22
N PRO A 145 -16.30 7.99 -15.27
CA PRO A 145 -15.90 7.62 -16.63
C PRO A 145 -14.37 7.57 -16.84
N ARG A 146 -13.55 7.45 -15.78
CA ARG A 146 -12.09 7.58 -15.90
C ARG A 146 -11.48 6.51 -16.82
N PRO A 147 -10.56 6.87 -17.73
CA PRO A 147 -9.81 5.92 -18.52
C PRO A 147 -8.71 5.29 -17.66
N VAL A 148 -9.09 4.39 -16.74
CA VAL A 148 -8.20 3.80 -15.73
C VAL A 148 -6.92 3.22 -16.34
N ALA A 149 -7.03 2.53 -17.48
CA ALA A 149 -5.88 1.96 -18.16
C ALA A 149 -4.87 3.06 -18.56
N ASP A 150 -5.34 4.15 -19.16
CA ASP A 150 -4.48 5.27 -19.60
C ASP A 150 -3.83 5.98 -18.40
N GLU A 151 -4.54 6.17 -17.29
CA GLU A 151 -3.98 6.72 -16.05
C GLU A 151 -2.88 5.81 -15.47
N VAL A 152 -3.10 4.49 -15.47
CA VAL A 152 -2.09 3.50 -15.05
C VAL A 152 -0.88 3.53 -15.98
N LEU A 153 -1.09 3.57 -17.30
CA LEU A 153 -0.01 3.63 -18.28
C LEU A 153 0.80 4.93 -18.16
N GLY A 154 0.13 6.06 -17.90
CA GLY A 154 0.78 7.34 -17.62
C GLY A 154 1.70 7.29 -16.40
N ALA A 155 1.25 6.64 -15.31
CA ALA A 155 2.08 6.40 -14.14
C ALA A 155 3.24 5.41 -14.42
N LEU A 156 2.99 4.34 -15.16
CA LEU A 156 4.05 3.39 -15.55
C LEU A 156 5.11 4.01 -16.46
N ALA A 157 4.75 5.01 -17.26
CA ALA A 157 5.67 5.72 -18.14
C ALA A 157 6.69 6.56 -17.36
N THR A 158 6.34 7.05 -16.17
CA THR A 158 7.24 7.84 -15.32
C THR A 158 8.10 6.99 -14.38
N MET A 159 7.76 5.72 -14.19
CA MET A 159 8.50 4.80 -13.31
C MET A 159 9.67 4.10 -14.03
N PRO A 160 10.80 3.86 -13.36
CA PRO A 160 11.85 2.98 -13.87
C PRO A 160 11.39 1.49 -13.80
N GLY A 161 11.96 0.64 -14.67
CA GLY A 161 11.76 -0.83 -14.59
C GLY A 161 11.32 -1.49 -15.90
N ALA A 162 12.07 -2.48 -16.38
CA ALA A 162 11.78 -3.13 -17.66
C ALA A 162 10.61 -4.12 -17.62
N VAL A 163 10.22 -4.59 -16.42
CA VAL A 163 9.21 -5.63 -16.22
C VAL A 163 8.06 -5.08 -15.36
N VAL A 164 6.84 -5.29 -15.84
CA VAL A 164 5.60 -4.98 -15.13
C VAL A 164 4.88 -6.28 -14.80
N LEU A 165 4.66 -6.55 -13.51
CA LEU A 165 3.82 -7.64 -13.03
C LEU A 165 2.41 -7.11 -12.81
N ILE A 166 1.40 -7.73 -13.43
CA ILE A 166 0.01 -7.30 -13.31
C ILE A 166 -0.78 -8.40 -12.63
N ASP A 167 -1.21 -8.17 -11.40
CA ASP A 167 -2.08 -9.05 -10.62
C ASP A 167 -3.55 -8.68 -10.85
N ALA A 168 -4.31 -9.65 -11.34
CA ALA A 168 -5.71 -9.47 -11.69
C ALA A 168 -6.56 -10.62 -11.11
N PRO A 169 -6.96 -10.53 -9.83
CA PRO A 169 -7.77 -11.55 -9.18
C PRO A 169 -9.12 -11.70 -9.89
N SER A 170 -9.52 -12.94 -10.21
CA SER A 170 -10.76 -13.20 -10.97
C SER A 170 -12.04 -12.76 -10.22
N ALA A 171 -11.98 -12.77 -8.88
CA ALA A 171 -13.06 -12.32 -8.00
C ALA A 171 -13.28 -10.79 -8.06
N VAL A 172 -12.39 -10.02 -8.68
CA VAL A 172 -12.52 -8.58 -8.85
C VAL A 172 -13.18 -8.29 -10.21
N PRO A 173 -14.39 -7.71 -10.26
CA PRO A 173 -15.10 -7.43 -11.51
C PRO A 173 -14.25 -6.60 -12.48
N GLY A 174 -14.17 -7.03 -13.74
CA GLY A 174 -13.45 -6.33 -14.82
C GLY A 174 -11.92 -6.35 -14.70
N ALA A 175 -11.32 -7.03 -13.70
CA ALA A 175 -9.88 -7.01 -13.51
C ALA A 175 -9.11 -7.61 -14.69
N SER A 176 -9.56 -8.74 -15.25
CA SER A 176 -8.87 -9.38 -16.38
C SER A 176 -8.86 -8.51 -17.64
N ALA A 177 -9.96 -7.81 -17.94
CA ALA A 177 -10.02 -6.94 -19.11
C ALA A 177 -9.11 -5.71 -18.93
N LEU A 178 -9.10 -5.12 -17.74
CA LEU A 178 -8.22 -4.01 -17.40
C LEU A 178 -6.74 -4.43 -17.43
N ALA A 179 -6.42 -5.63 -16.92
CA ALA A 179 -5.07 -6.18 -16.94
C ALA A 179 -4.56 -6.38 -18.37
N ALA A 180 -5.41 -6.88 -19.28
CA ALA A 180 -5.08 -7.02 -20.69
C ALA A 180 -4.77 -5.64 -21.33
N ALA A 181 -5.63 -4.65 -21.11
CA ALA A 181 -5.42 -3.29 -21.62
C ALA A 181 -4.11 -2.67 -21.11
N ILE A 182 -3.82 -2.80 -19.80
CA ILE A 182 -2.55 -2.31 -19.22
C ILE A 182 -1.36 -3.08 -19.80
N ALA A 183 -1.46 -4.40 -19.95
CA ALA A 183 -0.37 -5.21 -20.50
C ALA A 183 -0.04 -4.84 -21.95
N ASP A 184 -1.07 -4.62 -22.77
CA ASP A 184 -0.90 -4.24 -24.18
C ASP A 184 -0.32 -2.83 -24.30
N GLY A 185 -0.82 -1.87 -23.51
CA GLY A 185 -0.25 -0.53 -23.44
C GLY A 185 1.22 -0.52 -22.98
N ALA A 186 1.54 -1.29 -21.94
CA ALA A 186 2.91 -1.38 -21.41
C ALA A 186 3.89 -1.97 -22.42
N ARG A 187 3.47 -2.98 -23.19
CA ARG A 187 4.25 -3.51 -24.32
C ARG A 187 4.43 -2.48 -25.42
N GLY A 188 3.41 -1.64 -25.68
CA GLY A 188 3.46 -0.57 -26.66
C GLY A 188 4.60 0.44 -26.45
N PHE A 189 5.02 0.69 -25.21
CA PHE A 189 6.19 1.52 -24.89
C PHE A 189 7.41 0.72 -24.40
N GLY A 190 7.51 -0.57 -24.77
CA GLY A 190 8.72 -1.37 -24.65
C GLY A 190 8.94 -2.06 -23.30
N ARG A 191 7.91 -2.19 -22.45
CA ARG A 191 7.99 -2.96 -21.20
C ARG A 191 7.59 -4.42 -21.40
N THR A 192 8.21 -5.31 -20.64
CA THR A 192 7.75 -6.70 -20.52
C THR A 192 6.59 -6.76 -19.52
N ALA A 193 5.38 -7.03 -19.98
CA ALA A 193 4.21 -7.19 -19.10
C ALA A 193 3.87 -8.66 -18.84
N LEU A 194 3.86 -9.05 -17.56
CA LEU A 194 3.53 -10.39 -17.08
C LEU A 194 2.22 -10.36 -16.29
N HIS A 195 1.19 -10.97 -16.85
CA HIS A 195 -0.10 -11.14 -16.17
C HIS A 195 -0.02 -12.31 -15.18
N VAL A 196 -0.51 -12.10 -13.96
CA VAL A 196 -0.69 -13.11 -12.91
C VAL A 196 -2.17 -13.21 -12.59
N ASP A 197 -2.80 -14.25 -13.15
CA ASP A 197 -4.16 -14.66 -12.84
C ASP A 197 -4.17 -15.62 -11.63
N ASP A 198 -5.37 -16.04 -11.22
CA ASP A 198 -5.59 -16.98 -10.12
C ASP A 198 -4.84 -18.31 -10.30
N GLU A 199 -4.74 -18.82 -11.54
CA GLU A 199 -4.09 -20.09 -11.82
C GLU A 199 -2.57 -19.97 -11.65
N ARG A 200 -1.98 -18.89 -12.19
CA ARG A 200 -0.57 -18.56 -12.04
C ARG A 200 -0.23 -18.28 -10.59
N LEU A 201 -1.08 -17.55 -9.86
CA LEU A 201 -0.90 -17.31 -8.42
C LEU A 201 -0.87 -18.63 -7.64
N ALA A 202 -1.80 -19.55 -7.92
CA ALA A 202 -1.82 -20.87 -7.28
C ALA A 202 -0.57 -21.70 -7.60
N ARG A 203 -0.05 -21.62 -8.84
CA ARG A 203 1.25 -22.24 -9.20
C ARG A 203 2.41 -21.65 -8.40
N LEU A 204 2.48 -20.33 -8.25
CA LEU A 204 3.50 -19.65 -7.43
C LEU A 204 3.38 -20.05 -5.95
N ALA A 205 2.15 -20.16 -5.43
CA ALA A 205 1.92 -20.59 -4.06
C ALA A 205 2.44 -22.00 -3.81
N ARG A 206 2.20 -22.93 -4.75
CA ARG A 206 2.72 -24.30 -4.67
C ARG A 206 4.24 -24.36 -4.67
N SER A 207 4.92 -23.57 -5.49
CA SER A 207 6.39 -23.54 -5.49
C SER A 207 6.94 -22.93 -4.20
N ALA A 208 6.33 -21.84 -3.70
CA ALA A 208 6.76 -21.18 -2.47
C ALA A 208 6.64 -22.08 -1.23
N VAL A 209 5.66 -22.99 -1.19
CA VAL A 209 5.50 -23.96 -0.10
C VAL A 209 6.66 -24.95 -0.06
N THR A 210 7.17 -25.39 -1.21
CA THR A 210 8.33 -26.28 -1.29
C THR A 210 9.55 -25.63 -0.65
N ASP A 211 9.82 -24.36 -0.97
CA ASP A 211 10.96 -23.61 -0.46
C ASP A 211 10.89 -23.40 1.07
N LEU A 212 9.69 -23.25 1.63
CA LEU A 212 9.48 -23.10 3.07
C LEU A 212 9.54 -24.42 3.86
N GLY A 213 9.54 -25.55 3.15
CA GLY A 213 9.48 -26.91 3.71
C GLY A 213 10.84 -27.59 3.85
N GLU A 214 11.91 -27.05 3.27
CA GLU A 214 13.26 -27.60 3.46
C GLU A 214 13.76 -27.34 4.89
N PRO A 215 14.06 -28.39 5.69
CA PRO A 215 14.76 -28.21 6.94
C PRO A 215 16.14 -27.64 6.64
N THR A 216 16.46 -26.47 7.22
CA THR A 216 17.85 -26.04 7.36
C THR A 216 18.52 -26.96 8.38
N GLY A 217 18.88 -28.17 7.95
CA GLY A 217 19.74 -29.03 8.74
C GLY A 217 21.08 -28.31 8.96
N PRO A 218 21.72 -28.45 10.14
CA PRO A 218 23.10 -28.01 10.27
C PRO A 218 23.92 -28.70 9.16
N PRO A 219 24.89 -28.02 8.53
CA PRO A 219 25.66 -28.61 7.45
C PRO A 219 26.27 -29.92 7.95
N GLY A 220 25.78 -31.03 7.40
CA GLY A 220 26.27 -32.37 7.73
C GLY A 220 27.76 -32.42 7.44
N ARG A 221 28.54 -32.76 8.46
CA ARG A 221 29.94 -33.15 8.30
C ARG A 221 29.99 -34.44 7.47
N GLY A 222 30.63 -34.38 6.30
CA GLY A 222 30.97 -35.50 5.42
C GLY A 222 30.22 -35.39 4.09
N ASP A 223 30.86 -35.22 2.93
CA ASP A 223 32.09 -35.85 2.49
C ASP A 223 33.08 -34.88 1.85
N ARG A 224 34.32 -34.92 2.35
CA ARG A 224 35.47 -34.32 1.68
C ARG A 224 35.83 -35.21 0.49
N ALA A 225 35.58 -34.73 -0.72
CA ALA A 225 36.28 -35.24 -1.90
C ALA A 225 37.78 -34.88 -1.78
N PRO A 226 38.72 -35.79 -2.05
CA PRO A 226 40.15 -35.49 -1.99
C PRO A 226 40.55 -34.70 -3.24
N SER A 227 40.68 -33.39 -3.14
CA SER A 227 41.36 -32.61 -4.17
C SER A 227 42.86 -32.84 -4.04
N ARG A 228 43.41 -33.59 -4.99
CA ARG A 228 44.86 -33.79 -5.14
C ARG A 228 45.52 -32.44 -5.37
N GLY A 229 46.46 -32.10 -4.48
CA GLY A 229 47.28 -30.90 -4.59
C GLY A 229 48.12 -30.89 -5.86
N ARG A 230 48.27 -29.69 -6.44
CA ARG A 230 49.46 -29.28 -7.16
C ARG A 230 49.89 -27.93 -6.61
N THR A 231 50.92 -27.98 -5.77
CA THR A 231 51.77 -26.85 -5.40
C THR A 231 52.74 -26.54 -6.54
N LEU A 232 52.82 -25.26 -6.91
CA LEU A 232 53.95 -24.55 -7.56
C LEU A 232 53.57 -23.07 -7.41
N GLY A 233 54.29 -22.16 -6.74
CA GLY A 233 55.67 -22.15 -6.29
C GLY A 233 56.46 -21.06 -7.05
N GLY A 234 56.71 -19.92 -6.39
CA GLY A 234 57.70 -18.88 -6.76
C GLY A 234 57.10 -17.62 -7.43
N LEU A 235 57.15 -16.39 -6.90
CA LEU A 235 58.23 -15.51 -6.39
C LEU A 235 58.61 -14.40 -7.40
N GLY A 236 58.62 -13.15 -6.94
CA GLY A 236 59.22 -11.96 -7.61
C GLY A 236 58.26 -10.75 -7.62
N ALA A 237 58.17 -9.87 -6.62
CA ALA A 237 59.13 -8.89 -6.07
C ALA A 237 59.32 -7.62 -6.92
N ALA A 238 58.95 -6.47 -6.31
CA ALA A 238 59.49 -5.09 -6.46
C ALA A 238 59.21 -4.34 -7.80
N ALA A 239 59.06 -3.00 -7.90
CA ALA A 239 59.03 -1.86 -6.98
C ALA A 239 58.77 -0.56 -7.82
N MET A 240 58.15 0.47 -7.20
CA MET A 240 58.43 1.94 -7.34
C MET A 240 58.21 2.65 -8.72
N VAL A 241 57.85 3.94 -8.92
CA VAL A 241 57.58 5.16 -8.11
C VAL A 241 57.20 6.32 -9.09
N LEU A 242 56.34 7.29 -8.66
CA LEU A 242 56.18 8.76 -9.01
C LEU A 242 56.22 9.23 -10.50
N ALA A 243 55.63 10.32 -10.99
CA ALA A 243 54.65 11.33 -10.59
C ALA A 243 54.48 12.34 -11.76
N ALA A 244 53.42 13.17 -11.67
CA ALA A 244 53.37 14.59 -12.03
C ALA A 244 52.65 15.07 -13.32
N ALA A 245 51.85 16.10 -13.05
CA ALA A 245 51.52 17.29 -13.86
C ALA A 245 50.27 17.27 -14.77
N ALA A 246 49.26 17.99 -14.30
CA ALA A 246 48.25 18.68 -15.13
C ALA A 246 48.89 19.89 -15.86
N PRO A 247 48.21 20.48 -16.87
CA PRO A 247 47.36 21.63 -16.54
C PRO A 247 46.03 21.72 -17.31
N ALA A 248 45.18 22.63 -16.80
CA ALA A 248 43.78 22.91 -17.09
C ALA A 248 43.47 23.46 -18.49
N LEU A 249 42.20 23.36 -18.90
CA LEU A 249 41.51 24.36 -19.74
C LEU A 249 39.99 24.38 -19.48
N ALA A 250 39.55 25.52 -18.93
CA ALA A 250 38.33 26.27 -19.20
C ALA A 250 36.96 25.54 -19.28
N GLY A 251 36.14 25.85 -18.26
CA GLY A 251 34.97 26.70 -18.49
C GLY A 251 33.68 26.03 -18.93
N ARG A 252 32.80 25.77 -17.97
CA ARG A 252 31.37 26.11 -18.05
C ARG A 252 30.79 26.17 -16.64
N HIS A 253 30.33 27.36 -16.27
CA HIS A 253 29.41 27.54 -15.15
C HIS A 253 28.10 26.88 -15.55
N ASP A 254 27.94 25.59 -15.26
CA ASP A 254 26.61 25.01 -15.16
C ASP A 254 26.04 25.48 -13.83
N ALA A 255 24.99 26.30 -13.94
CA ALA A 255 24.16 26.69 -12.82
C ALA A 255 23.81 25.42 -12.04
N SER A 256 24.33 25.30 -10.81
CA SER A 256 23.93 24.23 -9.90
C SER A 256 22.42 24.26 -9.79
N ALA A 257 21.78 23.24 -10.36
CA ALA A 257 20.42 22.91 -9.99
C ALA A 257 20.39 22.77 -8.47
N PRO A 258 19.41 23.38 -7.77
CA PRO A 258 19.26 23.15 -6.35
C PRO A 258 19.22 21.64 -6.09
N PRO A 259 19.83 21.14 -4.99
CA PRO A 259 19.82 19.72 -4.71
C PRO A 259 18.37 19.23 -4.73
N PRO A 260 18.09 18.06 -5.34
CA PRO A 260 16.74 17.51 -5.32
C PRO A 260 16.28 17.46 -3.87
N VAL A 261 15.14 18.10 -3.59
CA VAL A 261 14.49 17.98 -2.29
C VAL A 261 14.26 16.49 -2.10
N ASP A 262 14.88 15.88 -1.09
CA ASP A 262 14.66 14.48 -0.75
C ASP A 262 13.18 14.30 -0.44
N VAL A 263 12.40 13.89 -1.44
CA VAL A 263 11.01 13.50 -1.25
C VAL A 263 11.08 12.19 -0.49
N PRO A 264 10.55 12.12 0.75
CA PRO A 264 10.60 10.88 1.51
C PRO A 264 9.89 9.79 0.71
N PRO A 265 10.41 8.54 0.70
CA PRO A 265 9.73 7.41 0.08
C PRO A 265 8.27 7.38 0.51
N THR A 266 7.36 7.20 -0.44
CA THR A 266 5.92 7.23 -0.19
C THR A 266 5.32 5.84 -0.13
N THR A 267 4.15 5.71 0.48
CA THR A 267 3.31 4.52 0.52
C THR A 267 1.83 4.91 0.47
N PHE A 268 0.93 3.92 0.44
CA PHE A 268 -0.50 4.16 0.59
C PHE A 268 -0.98 3.96 2.01
N LEU A 269 -1.77 4.92 2.46
CA LEU A 269 -2.71 4.73 3.55
C LEU A 269 -4.10 4.51 2.96
N VAL A 270 -4.68 3.35 3.27
CA VAL A 270 -6.11 3.13 3.10
C VAL A 270 -6.76 3.15 4.47
N GLU A 271 -7.64 4.13 4.68
CA GLU A 271 -8.49 4.26 5.86
C GLU A 271 -9.93 4.24 5.37
N GLY A 272 -10.74 3.25 5.80
CA GLY A 272 -12.14 3.12 5.38
C GLY A 272 -12.31 3.14 3.86
N ARG A 273 -13.02 4.15 3.37
CA ARG A 273 -13.30 4.37 1.93
C ARG A 273 -12.37 5.39 1.28
N VAL A 274 -11.21 5.68 1.87
CA VAL A 274 -10.26 6.67 1.32
C VAL A 274 -8.89 6.04 1.16
N ALA A 275 -8.29 6.25 -0.01
CA ALA A 275 -6.88 5.97 -0.26
C ALA A 275 -6.13 7.28 -0.45
N VAL A 276 -4.95 7.40 0.17
CA VAL A 276 -4.10 8.59 0.11
C VAL A 276 -2.62 8.19 0.15
N THR A 277 -1.79 8.87 -0.64
CA THR A 277 -0.33 8.70 -0.60
C THR A 277 0.24 9.44 0.60
N VAL A 278 1.03 8.75 1.43
CA VAL A 278 1.67 9.27 2.64
C VAL A 278 3.15 8.91 2.68
N PRO A 279 3.99 9.57 3.51
CA PRO A 279 5.39 9.17 3.67
C PRO A 279 5.50 7.79 4.34
N ALA A 280 6.25 6.87 3.74
CA ALA A 280 6.38 5.48 4.20
C ALA A 280 7.04 5.35 5.58
N GLY A 281 7.92 6.29 5.93
CA GLY A 281 8.66 6.29 7.19
C GLY A 281 7.96 6.99 8.35
N TRP A 282 6.78 7.58 8.13
CA TRP A 282 6.08 8.34 9.17
C TRP A 282 5.14 7.44 9.98
N PRO A 283 5.30 7.36 11.32
CA PRO A 283 4.38 6.63 12.17
C PRO A 283 2.93 7.07 11.96
N THR A 284 2.04 6.09 11.85
CA THR A 284 0.60 6.29 11.63
C THR A 284 -0.18 5.83 12.85
N GLN A 285 -1.07 6.68 13.36
CA GLN A 285 -1.92 6.41 14.50
C GLN A 285 -3.39 6.75 14.19
N ARG A 286 -4.30 5.85 14.54
CA ARG A 286 -5.73 6.13 14.50
C ARG A 286 -6.18 6.73 15.83
N ILE A 287 -6.75 7.92 15.79
CA ILE A 287 -7.29 8.64 16.94
C ILE A 287 -8.82 8.56 16.83
N THR A 288 -9.43 7.76 17.69
CA THR A 288 -10.89 7.49 17.70
C THR A 288 -11.62 8.14 18.86
N ALA A 289 -10.89 8.70 19.83
CA ALA A 289 -11.44 9.32 21.04
C ALA A 289 -10.74 10.65 21.33
N GLY A 290 -11.37 11.48 22.16
CA GLY A 290 -10.91 12.83 22.50
C GLY A 290 -11.62 13.93 21.70
N PRO A 291 -11.22 15.19 21.87
CA PRO A 291 -11.83 16.31 21.18
C PRO A 291 -11.54 16.29 19.67
N GLY A 292 -12.54 16.67 18.88
CA GLY A 292 -12.48 16.70 17.42
C GLY A 292 -12.90 15.38 16.75
N SER A 293 -12.88 15.37 15.42
CA SER A 293 -13.28 14.21 14.63
C SER A 293 -12.28 13.05 14.76
N ALA A 294 -12.79 11.82 14.71
CA ALA A 294 -11.96 10.64 14.55
C ALA A 294 -11.12 10.77 13.27
N ARG A 295 -9.82 10.49 13.39
CA ARG A 295 -8.83 10.80 12.37
C ARG A 295 -7.70 9.81 12.37
N VAL A 296 -7.01 9.69 11.24
CA VAL A 296 -5.68 9.10 11.19
C VAL A 296 -4.67 10.23 11.21
N GLN A 297 -3.68 10.14 12.09
CA GLN A 297 -2.56 11.07 12.17
C GLN A 297 -1.28 10.35 11.69
N ILE A 298 -0.56 10.99 10.77
CA ILE A 298 0.71 10.53 10.22
C ILE A 298 1.75 11.58 10.61
N THR A 299 2.65 11.24 11.52
CA THR A 299 3.54 12.22 12.17
C THR A 299 4.98 12.06 11.72
N SER A 300 5.68 13.17 11.53
CA SER A 300 7.10 13.14 11.20
C SER A 300 7.90 12.51 12.35
N PRO A 301 8.80 11.53 12.07
CA PRO A 301 9.64 10.95 13.10
C PRO A 301 10.69 11.93 13.64
N SER A 302 10.99 13.00 12.90
CA SER A 302 11.97 14.02 13.31
C SER A 302 11.34 15.22 14.02
N ASP A 303 10.03 15.42 13.93
CA ASP A 303 9.34 16.56 14.52
C ASP A 303 7.86 16.25 14.80
N PRO A 304 7.43 16.12 16.07
CA PRO A 304 6.06 15.77 16.41
C PRO A 304 5.03 16.85 16.05
N GLU A 305 5.46 18.09 15.80
CA GLU A 305 4.56 19.18 15.37
C GLU A 305 4.35 19.23 13.86
N VAL A 306 5.00 18.31 13.11
CA VAL A 306 4.81 18.13 11.67
C VAL A 306 3.98 16.87 11.47
N ALA A 307 2.73 17.02 11.07
CA ALA A 307 1.82 15.89 10.90
C ALA A 307 0.79 16.11 9.78
N LEU A 308 0.40 15.02 9.13
CA LEU A 308 -0.74 14.95 8.23
C LEU A 308 -1.92 14.29 8.95
N HIS A 309 -3.08 14.93 8.92
CA HIS A 309 -4.33 14.40 9.45
C HIS A 309 -5.24 13.99 8.29
N VAL A 310 -5.87 12.83 8.40
CA VAL A 310 -6.85 12.34 7.43
C VAL A 310 -8.15 12.03 8.15
N THR A 311 -9.22 12.69 7.75
CA THR A 311 -10.59 12.37 8.18
C THR A 311 -11.45 12.08 6.97
N GLN A 312 -12.47 11.25 7.19
CA GLN A 312 -13.48 10.99 6.18
C GLN A 312 -14.88 11.05 6.79
N SER A 313 -15.86 11.43 5.98
CA SER A 313 -17.26 11.30 6.32
C SER A 313 -18.03 10.80 5.10
N PRO A 314 -18.88 9.76 5.23
CA PRO A 314 -19.78 9.40 4.15
C PRO A 314 -20.78 10.54 3.92
N VAL A 315 -21.05 10.84 2.65
CA VAL A 315 -21.99 11.88 2.22
C VAL A 315 -22.82 11.40 1.04
N THR A 316 -24.07 11.83 0.96
CA THR A 316 -25.00 11.40 -0.10
C THR A 316 -25.31 12.60 -1.00
N GLY A 317 -24.73 12.63 -2.20
CA GLY A 317 -24.97 13.70 -3.18
C GLY A 317 -24.57 15.11 -2.71
N GLU A 318 -23.72 15.21 -1.68
CA GLU A 318 -23.26 16.49 -1.16
C GLU A 318 -22.35 17.17 -2.18
N THR A 319 -22.57 18.47 -2.42
CA THR A 319 -21.69 19.29 -3.27
C THR A 319 -20.61 19.94 -2.42
N LEU A 320 -19.56 20.46 -3.07
CA LEU A 320 -18.55 21.27 -2.39
C LEU A 320 -19.16 22.52 -1.73
N SER A 321 -20.17 23.14 -2.35
CA SER A 321 -20.91 24.26 -1.77
C SER A 321 -21.74 23.86 -0.54
N GLY A 322 -22.44 22.72 -0.58
CA GLY A 322 -23.14 22.20 0.61
C GLY A 322 -22.18 21.89 1.76
N THR A 323 -21.00 21.37 1.43
CA THR A 323 -19.91 21.16 2.39
C THR A 323 -19.43 22.50 2.97
N SER A 324 -19.25 23.54 2.16
CA SER A 324 -18.78 24.85 2.63
C SER A 324 -19.79 25.51 3.59
N GLU A 325 -21.08 25.45 3.28
CA GLU A 325 -22.14 25.97 4.17
C GLU A 325 -22.18 25.23 5.52
N ARG A 326 -22.01 23.90 5.48
CA ARG A 326 -21.94 23.08 6.70
C ARG A 326 -20.73 23.45 7.55
N LEU A 327 -19.55 23.56 6.92
CA LEU A 327 -18.31 23.92 7.62
C LEU A 327 -18.38 25.34 8.18
N ARG A 328 -18.98 26.29 7.46
CA ARG A 328 -19.20 27.65 7.94
C ARG A 328 -20.00 27.63 9.25
N ARG A 329 -21.14 26.93 9.28
CA ARG A 329 -21.96 26.82 10.50
C ARG A 329 -21.20 26.19 11.67
N ALA A 330 -20.35 25.20 11.39
CA ALA A 330 -19.53 24.58 12.43
C ALA A 330 -18.45 25.54 12.95
N ILE A 331 -17.77 26.27 12.07
CA ILE A 331 -16.74 27.26 12.43
C ILE A 331 -17.35 28.43 13.22
N ASP A 332 -18.51 28.93 12.82
CA ASP A 332 -19.19 30.05 13.48
C ASP A 332 -19.68 29.69 14.90
N ALA A 333 -19.81 28.39 15.21
CA ALA A 333 -20.19 27.90 16.53
C ALA A 333 -18.99 27.76 17.49
N GLU A 334 -17.76 27.89 16.98
CA GLU A 334 -16.52 27.70 17.75
C GLU A 334 -15.98 29.04 18.29
N PRO A 335 -15.12 29.02 19.32
CA PRO A 335 -14.54 30.24 19.85
C PRO A 335 -13.76 31.03 18.78
N ALA A 336 -13.99 32.33 18.72
CA ALA A 336 -13.34 33.21 17.75
C ALA A 336 -11.81 33.07 17.75
N GLY A 337 -11.21 33.00 16.56
CA GLY A 337 -9.78 32.81 16.38
C GLY A 337 -9.32 31.34 16.38
N SER A 338 -10.18 30.39 16.77
CA SER A 338 -9.85 28.95 16.72
C SER A 338 -9.78 28.41 15.30
N PHE A 339 -10.59 28.98 14.40
CA PHE A 339 -10.62 28.70 12.98
C PHE A 339 -10.61 30.02 12.20
N VAL A 340 -9.69 30.16 11.26
CA VAL A 340 -9.43 31.39 10.50
C VAL A 340 -9.19 31.05 9.03
N ASP A 341 -9.04 32.08 8.18
CA ASP A 341 -8.69 31.94 6.76
C ASP A 341 -9.61 31.00 5.97
N PHE A 342 -10.91 30.99 6.28
CA PHE A 342 -11.86 30.13 5.59
C PHE A 342 -12.12 30.62 4.16
N ASP A 343 -11.87 29.76 3.19
CA ASP A 343 -12.15 29.96 1.77
C ASP A 343 -13.15 28.88 1.28
N PRO A 344 -14.41 29.25 0.97
CA PRO A 344 -15.43 28.31 0.52
C PRO A 344 -15.21 27.78 -0.90
N THR A 345 -14.34 28.41 -1.68
CA THR A 345 -14.14 28.15 -3.12
C THR A 345 -12.66 27.99 -3.47
N GLY A 346 -11.86 27.60 -2.48
CA GLY A 346 -10.42 27.50 -2.61
C GLY A 346 -9.98 26.40 -3.57
N THR A 347 -8.66 26.36 -3.78
CA THR A 347 -7.99 25.31 -4.52
C THR A 347 -6.76 24.88 -3.73
N SER A 348 -6.52 23.57 -3.66
CA SER A 348 -5.33 23.01 -3.01
C SER A 348 -4.73 21.93 -3.90
N ALA A 349 -3.43 22.05 -4.18
CA ALA A 349 -2.68 21.15 -5.06
C ALA A 349 -3.40 20.85 -6.40
N GLY A 350 -4.03 21.87 -6.98
CA GLY A 350 -4.76 21.78 -8.25
C GLY A 350 -6.19 21.24 -8.16
N ARG A 351 -6.72 20.99 -6.95
CA ARG A 351 -8.07 20.47 -6.74
C ARG A 351 -9.00 21.51 -6.11
N PRO A 352 -10.24 21.66 -6.59
CA PRO A 352 -11.27 22.45 -5.90
C PRO A 352 -11.49 21.92 -4.48
N ALA A 353 -11.48 22.81 -3.50
CA ALA A 353 -11.59 22.45 -2.09
C ALA A 353 -12.22 23.58 -1.26
N VAL A 354 -12.77 23.24 -0.10
CA VAL A 354 -12.97 24.23 0.97
C VAL A 354 -11.71 24.22 1.83
N THR A 355 -11.11 25.38 2.08
CA THR A 355 -9.90 25.46 2.92
C THR A 355 -10.14 26.35 4.13
N TYR A 356 -9.44 26.04 5.21
CA TYR A 356 -9.43 26.88 6.42
C TYR A 356 -8.20 26.52 7.27
N ARG A 357 -7.90 27.36 8.25
CA ARG A 357 -6.81 27.14 9.20
C ARG A 357 -7.34 27.02 10.62
N GLU A 358 -7.00 25.95 11.30
CA GLU A 358 -7.24 25.72 12.71
C GLU A 358 -6.02 26.19 13.51
N VAL A 359 -6.23 27.03 14.52
CA VAL A 359 -5.16 27.56 15.38
C VAL A 359 -5.27 26.94 16.75
N ARG A 360 -4.17 26.35 17.23
CA ARG A 360 -4.06 25.75 18.57
C ARG A 360 -2.79 26.28 19.25
N ALA A 361 -2.67 26.00 20.54
CA ALA A 361 -1.45 26.34 21.27
C ALA A 361 -0.28 25.49 20.73
N GLY A 362 0.73 26.13 20.14
CA GLY A 362 1.97 25.48 19.67
C GLY A 362 1.98 25.05 18.21
N HIS A 363 0.82 24.86 17.58
CA HIS A 363 0.70 24.50 16.15
C HIS A 363 -0.56 25.06 15.50
N GLU A 364 -0.54 25.06 14.18
CA GLU A 364 -1.68 25.33 13.33
C GLU A 364 -1.91 24.15 12.38
N VAL A 365 -3.15 23.93 11.97
CA VAL A 365 -3.53 22.91 10.99
C VAL A 365 -4.22 23.58 9.82
N ARG A 366 -3.62 23.51 8.63
CA ARG A 366 -4.28 23.93 7.39
C ARG A 366 -5.11 22.79 6.82
N TRP A 367 -6.42 22.97 6.82
CA TRP A 367 -7.36 21.99 6.33
C TRP A 367 -7.70 22.22 4.87
N THR A 368 -7.68 21.13 4.11
CA THR A 368 -8.21 21.02 2.75
C THR A 368 -9.35 20.00 2.77
N VAL A 369 -10.56 20.43 2.45
CA VAL A 369 -11.74 19.56 2.41
C VAL A 369 -12.20 19.36 0.98
N LEU A 370 -12.24 18.09 0.59
CA LEU A 370 -12.57 17.60 -0.74
C LEU A 370 -13.87 16.80 -0.67
N VAL A 371 -14.65 16.85 -1.74
CA VAL A 371 -15.76 15.91 -1.95
C VAL A 371 -15.40 15.02 -3.14
N ASP A 372 -15.35 13.71 -2.91
CA ASP A 372 -15.04 12.72 -3.94
C ASP A 372 -16.09 11.59 -3.91
N GLY A 373 -17.07 11.69 -4.82
CA GLY A 373 -18.19 10.78 -4.89
C GLY A 373 -18.98 10.75 -3.56
N PRO A 374 -19.11 9.58 -2.90
CA PRO A 374 -19.90 9.43 -1.67
C PRO A 374 -19.12 9.78 -0.40
N VAL A 375 -17.96 10.44 -0.49
CA VAL A 375 -17.10 10.71 0.67
C VAL A 375 -16.63 12.16 0.67
N ARG A 376 -16.77 12.82 1.83
CA ARG A 376 -16.04 14.06 2.14
C ARG A 376 -14.74 13.69 2.84
N ILE A 377 -13.62 14.12 2.27
CA ILE A 377 -12.26 13.83 2.74
C ILE A 377 -11.69 15.14 3.27
N SER A 378 -11.24 15.18 4.53
CA SER A 378 -10.51 16.34 5.06
C SER A 378 -9.07 15.98 5.36
N LEU A 379 -8.14 16.76 4.81
CA LEU A 379 -6.71 16.61 4.98
C LEU A 379 -6.18 17.81 5.77
N GLY A 380 -5.58 17.57 6.93
CA GLY A 380 -5.06 18.61 7.81
C GLY A 380 -3.54 18.62 7.83
N CYS A 381 -2.95 19.74 7.45
CA CYS A 381 -1.51 19.97 7.40
C CYS A 381 -1.06 20.69 8.67
N GLN A 382 -0.50 19.94 9.61
CA GLN A 382 -0.03 20.48 10.88
C GLN A 382 1.43 20.93 10.78
N SER A 383 1.69 22.14 11.29
CA SER A 383 3.03 22.68 11.49
C SER A 383 3.05 23.66 12.66
N ARG A 384 4.24 24.03 13.13
CA ARG A 384 4.38 25.23 13.97
C ARG A 384 3.99 26.49 13.17
N PRO A 385 3.53 27.55 13.83
CA PRO A 385 3.24 28.82 13.16
C PRO A 385 4.45 29.32 12.37
N GLY A 386 4.24 29.65 11.08
CA GLY A 386 5.29 30.14 10.19
C GLY A 386 6.32 29.10 9.74
N LYS A 387 6.03 27.80 9.92
CA LYS A 387 6.87 26.66 9.52
C LYS A 387 6.15 25.71 8.57
N GLU A 388 5.21 26.23 7.78
CA GLU A 388 4.32 25.43 6.94
C GLU A 388 5.07 24.68 5.83
N GLU A 389 6.22 25.22 5.42
CA GLU A 389 7.13 24.58 4.47
C GLU A 389 7.54 23.18 4.90
N ALA A 390 7.64 22.91 6.21
CA ALA A 390 8.07 21.61 6.74
C ALA A 390 7.11 20.46 6.39
N VAL A 391 5.83 20.75 6.11
CA VAL A 391 4.81 19.75 5.79
C VAL A 391 4.25 19.89 4.37
N ARG A 392 4.57 20.99 3.67
CA ARG A 392 3.93 21.39 2.41
C ARG A 392 4.00 20.31 1.33
N ALA A 393 5.17 19.79 1.01
CA ALA A 393 5.33 18.79 -0.05
C ALA A 393 4.54 17.50 0.23
N VAL A 394 4.56 17.02 1.48
CA VAL A 394 3.80 15.85 1.94
C VAL A 394 2.30 16.11 1.78
N CYS A 395 1.85 17.28 2.22
CA CYS A 395 0.45 17.66 2.15
C CYS A 395 -0.08 17.83 0.73
N GLU A 396 0.66 18.52 -0.14
CA GLU A 396 0.26 18.66 -1.53
C GLU A 396 0.16 17.29 -2.22
N GLN A 397 1.05 16.36 -1.90
CA GLN A 397 0.98 14.99 -2.43
C GLN A 397 -0.23 14.23 -1.90
N ALA A 398 -0.53 14.35 -0.61
CA ALA A 398 -1.73 13.76 -0.01
C ALA A 398 -3.00 14.34 -0.65
N VAL A 399 -3.07 15.66 -0.85
CA VAL A 399 -4.20 16.31 -1.52
C VAL A 399 -4.33 15.87 -2.96
N ARG A 400 -3.24 15.77 -3.74
CA ARG A 400 -3.31 15.28 -5.13
C ARG A 400 -3.81 13.85 -5.22
N SER A 401 -3.35 12.99 -4.32
CA SER A 401 -3.60 11.55 -4.36
C SER A 401 -4.90 11.11 -3.69
N ALA A 402 -5.45 11.88 -2.75
CA ALA A 402 -6.58 11.46 -1.94
C ALA A 402 -7.83 11.20 -2.79
N HIS A 403 -8.37 10.00 -2.71
CA HIS A 403 -9.59 9.66 -3.40
C HIS A 403 -10.40 8.66 -2.60
N ALA A 404 -11.70 8.64 -2.85
CA ALA A 404 -12.55 7.62 -2.31
C ALA A 404 -12.39 6.30 -3.10
N ILE A 405 -12.53 5.20 -2.39
CA ILE A 405 -12.44 3.82 -2.88
C ILE A 405 -13.69 3.06 -2.45
N GLY A 406 -14.09 2.07 -3.25
CA GLY A 406 -15.40 1.43 -3.13
C GLY A 406 -16.38 2.09 -4.07
#